data_AF-A0A3S0KQ16-F1
#
_entry.id   AF-A0A3S0KQ16-F1
#
_cell.length_a   1.000
_cell.length_b   1.000
_cell.length_c   1.000
_cell.angle_alpha   90.00
_cell.angle_beta   90.00
_cell.angle_gamma   90.00
#
_symmetry.space_group_name_H-M   'P 1'
#
loop_
_entity.id
_entity.type
_entity.pdbx_description
1 polymer ?
#
loop_
_entity_poly.entity_id
_entity_poly.type
_entity_poly.pdbx_seq_one_letter_code
_entity_poly.pdbx_strand_id
1 'polypeptide(L)'
;MALLTPEEVAQQLAMSLSWVYANKHRIGYHQLGTAIRFEPADVAAYSEGCKRGPQTGGRNTWESLSATGRSATGGWSRKRTTVSDINERLRGIETGNARRESTPPSAKLN
;
A
#
# COMPACT_ATOMS: atom_id res chain seq x y z
N MET A 1 -27.96 -6.52 21.00
CA MET A 1 -26.77 -6.07 20.25
C MET A 1 -27.22 -5.28 19.04
N ALA A 2 -26.54 -4.19 18.70
CA ALA A 2 -26.91 -3.35 17.55
C ALA A 2 -26.34 -3.94 16.25
N LEU A 3 -27.15 -3.97 15.18
CA LEU A 3 -26.70 -4.41 13.87
C LEU A 3 -25.96 -3.28 13.14
N LEU A 4 -24.85 -3.63 12.50
CA LEU A 4 -24.00 -2.69 11.79
C LEU A 4 -24.59 -2.28 10.44
N THR A 5 -24.38 -1.03 10.04
CA THR A 5 -24.66 -0.55 8.68
C THR A 5 -23.55 -1.01 7.72
N PRO A 6 -23.81 -1.01 6.40
CA PRO A 6 -22.78 -1.26 5.40
C PRO A 6 -21.59 -0.30 5.49
N GLU A 7 -21.81 0.96 5.89
CA GLU A 7 -20.76 1.97 6.08
C GLU A 7 -19.85 1.64 7.26
N GLU A 8 -20.42 1.20 8.39
CA GLU A 8 -19.66 0.79 9.57
C GLU A 8 -18.78 -0.44 9.26
N VAL A 9 -19.33 -1.40 8.52
CA VAL A 9 -18.58 -2.59 8.07
C VAL A 9 -17.47 -2.21 7.09
N ALA A 10 -17.72 -1.29 6.16
CA ALA A 10 -16.71 -0.79 5.22
C ALA A 10 -15.52 -0.17 5.97
N GLN A 11 -15.81 0.64 7.00
CA GLN A 11 -14.79 1.23 7.85
C GLN A 11 -14.01 0.17 8.65
N GLN A 12 -14.70 -0.80 9.25
CA GLN A 12 -14.08 -1.85 10.06
C GLN A 12 -13.17 -2.78 9.24
N LEU A 13 -13.56 -3.10 8.01
CA LEU A 13 -12.77 -3.97 7.12
C LEU A 13 -11.77 -3.20 6.25
N ALA A 14 -11.73 -1.86 6.34
CA ALA A 14 -10.96 -0.98 5.46
C ALA A 14 -11.23 -1.24 3.96
N MET A 15 -12.49 -1.47 3.61
CA MET A 15 -12.96 -1.76 2.25
C MET A 15 -13.87 -0.66 1.74
N SER A 16 -14.10 -0.62 0.43
CA SER A 16 -15.09 0.31 -0.14
C SER A 16 -16.52 -0.17 0.12
N LEU A 17 -17.46 0.77 0.20
CA LEU A 17 -18.88 0.46 0.39
C LEU A 17 -19.43 -0.45 -0.72
N SER A 18 -19.03 -0.20 -1.98
CA SER A 18 -19.41 -1.04 -3.13
C SER A 18 -18.92 -2.49 -2.95
N TRP A 19 -17.71 -2.67 -2.43
CA TRP A 19 -17.18 -3.99 -2.15
C TRP A 19 -18.00 -4.71 -1.08
N VAL A 20 -18.44 -4.01 -0.02
CA VAL A 20 -19.30 -4.58 1.03
C VAL A 20 -20.62 -5.07 0.44
N TYR A 21 -21.28 -4.29 -0.41
CA TYR A 21 -22.52 -4.73 -1.07
C TYR A 21 -22.33 -5.93 -1.99
N ALA A 22 -21.21 -5.99 -2.72
CA ALA A 22 -20.87 -7.11 -3.60
C ALA A 22 -20.52 -8.39 -2.82
N ASN A 23 -19.93 -8.25 -1.62
CA ASN A 23 -19.44 -9.37 -0.81
C ASN A 23 -20.31 -9.65 0.43
N LYS A 24 -21.50 -9.06 0.55
CA LYS A 24 -22.39 -9.25 1.71
C LYS A 24 -22.68 -10.71 2.04
N HIS A 25 -22.77 -11.57 1.03
CA HIS A 25 -23.01 -13.01 1.18
C HIS A 25 -21.84 -13.76 1.83
N ARG A 26 -20.61 -13.22 1.73
CA ARG A 26 -19.41 -13.81 2.33
C ARG A 26 -19.23 -13.40 3.79
N ILE A 27 -19.72 -12.22 4.15
CA ILE A 27 -19.61 -11.67 5.50
C ILE A 27 -20.72 -12.23 6.39
N GLY A 28 -21.94 -12.41 5.85
CA GLY A 28 -23.15 -12.70 6.61
C GLY A 28 -23.96 -11.42 6.77
N TYR A 29 -25.21 -11.40 6.30
CA TYR A 29 -26.05 -10.21 6.31
C TYR A 29 -27.50 -10.53 6.63
N HIS A 30 -28.17 -9.56 7.23
CA HIS A 30 -29.61 -9.55 7.46
C HIS A 30 -30.27 -8.49 6.59
N GLN A 31 -31.32 -8.89 5.88
CA GLN A 31 -32.13 -7.98 5.10
C GLN A 31 -33.38 -7.59 5.89
N LEU A 32 -33.54 -6.30 6.14
CA LEU A 32 -34.68 -5.70 6.83
C LEU A 32 -35.41 -4.81 5.83
N GLY A 33 -36.31 -5.42 5.05
CA GLY A 33 -36.94 -4.78 3.90
C GLY A 33 -35.92 -4.46 2.80
N THR A 34 -35.71 -3.17 2.53
CA THR A 34 -34.71 -2.70 1.58
C THR A 34 -33.34 -2.45 2.21
N ALA A 35 -33.26 -2.41 3.54
CA ALA A 35 -32.02 -2.16 4.26
C ALA A 35 -31.22 -3.45 4.46
N ILE A 36 -29.89 -3.35 4.31
CA ILE A 36 -28.95 -4.41 4.62
C ILE A 36 -28.25 -4.06 5.93
N ARG A 37 -28.14 -5.05 6.82
CA ARG A 37 -27.49 -4.94 8.12
C ARG A 37 -26.57 -6.14 8.36
N PHE A 38 -25.57 -5.96 9.20
CA PHE A 38 -24.58 -7.00 9.51
C PHE A 38 -24.55 -7.28 11.00
N GLU A 39 -24.44 -8.55 11.37
CA GLU A 39 -24.20 -8.92 12.76
C GLU A 39 -22.72 -8.66 13.11
N PRO A 40 -22.40 -7.98 14.22
CA PRO A 40 -21.00 -7.74 14.61
C PRO A 40 -20.17 -9.03 14.75
N ALA A 41 -20.80 -10.12 15.20
CA ALA A 41 -20.16 -11.42 15.37
C ALA A 41 -19.72 -12.02 14.02
N ASP A 42 -20.57 -11.92 13.01
CA ASP A 42 -20.30 -12.40 11.65
C ASP A 42 -19.16 -11.60 11.00
N VAL A 43 -19.18 -10.27 11.14
CA VAL A 43 -18.11 -9.40 10.63
C VAL A 43 -16.77 -9.72 11.32
N ALA A 44 -16.80 -9.96 12.64
CA ALA A 44 -15.63 -10.38 13.38
C ALA A 44 -15.10 -11.74 12.90
N ALA A 45 -15.98 -12.75 12.78
CA ALA A 45 -15.62 -14.08 12.29
C ALA A 45 -15.03 -14.04 10.88
N TYR A 46 -15.62 -13.24 9.98
CA TYR A 46 -15.09 -13.00 8.65
C TYR A 46 -13.68 -12.39 8.70
N SER A 47 -13.47 -11.38 9.55
CA SER A 47 -12.16 -10.73 9.69
C SER A 47 -11.08 -11.68 10.23
N GLU A 48 -11.42 -12.52 11.21
CA GLU A 48 -10.51 -13.54 11.75
C GLU A 48 -10.18 -14.59 10.69
N GLY A 49 -11.15 -15.03 9.89
CA GLY A 49 -10.93 -15.97 8.79
C GLY A 49 -10.05 -15.40 7.67
N CYS A 50 -10.04 -14.08 7.49
CA CYS A 50 -9.15 -13.41 6.54
C CYS A 50 -7.71 -13.31 7.05
N LYS A 51 -7.47 -13.46 8.36
CA LYS A 51 -6.10 -13.46 8.89
C LYS A 51 -5.41 -14.73 8.40
N ARG A 52 -4.19 -14.57 7.89
CA ARG A 52 -3.33 -15.70 7.58
C ARG A 52 -3.13 -16.50 8.89
N GLY A 53 -3.53 -17.77 8.89
CA GLY A 53 -3.31 -18.67 10.03
C GLY A 53 -1.82 -18.75 10.40
N PRO A 54 -1.48 -19.34 11.57
CA PRO A 54 -0.11 -19.43 12.03
C PRO A 54 0.79 -19.99 10.91
N GLN A 55 1.70 -19.17 10.39
CA GLN A 55 2.69 -19.65 9.43
C GLN A 55 3.53 -20.68 10.16
N THR A 56 3.47 -21.94 9.72
CA THR A 56 4.29 -23.04 10.26
C THR A 56 5.75 -22.58 10.24
N GLY A 57 6.37 -22.54 11.42
CA GLY A 57 7.55 -21.73 11.74
C GLY A 57 8.84 -22.08 10.98
N GLY A 58 8.89 -21.74 9.70
CA GLY A 58 10.11 -21.77 8.90
C GLY A 58 10.23 -20.58 7.92
N ARG A 59 9.31 -19.61 7.98
CA ARG A 59 9.21 -18.50 7.01
C ARG A 59 8.73 -17.18 7.63
N ASN A 60 9.01 -17.00 8.91
CA ASN A 60 8.72 -15.84 9.73
C ASN A 60 9.84 -14.78 9.66
N THR A 61 10.95 -15.09 9.01
CA THR A 61 11.93 -14.10 8.58
C THR A 61 11.43 -13.46 7.29
N TRP A 62 11.21 -12.15 7.30
CA TRP A 62 11.13 -11.39 6.05
C TRP A 62 12.50 -11.46 5.38
N GLU A 63 12.70 -12.46 4.52
CA GLU A 63 13.88 -12.53 3.67
C GLU A 63 13.77 -11.43 2.62
N SER A 64 14.33 -10.28 2.94
CA SER A 64 14.65 -9.26 1.94
C SER A 64 15.48 -9.94 0.84
N LEU A 65 14.87 -10.16 -0.33
CA LEU A 65 15.53 -10.68 -1.54
C LEU A 65 16.75 -9.85 -1.98
N SER A 66 17.01 -8.74 -1.30
CA SER A 66 18.21 -7.91 -1.42
C SER A 66 19.50 -8.57 -0.95
N ALA A 67 19.43 -9.58 -0.06
CA ALA A 67 20.60 -10.12 0.66
C ALA A 67 21.20 -11.40 0.07
N THR A 68 20.47 -12.17 -0.73
CA THR A 68 21.07 -13.26 -1.52
C THR A 68 21.78 -12.66 -2.72
N GLY A 69 23.11 -12.59 -2.66
CA GLY A 69 23.95 -12.35 -3.83
C GLY A 69 23.67 -13.40 -4.89
N ARG A 70 22.76 -13.09 -5.83
CA ARG A 70 22.53 -13.93 -7.00
C ARG A 70 23.79 -13.89 -7.86
N SER A 71 24.39 -15.05 -8.07
CA SER A 71 25.39 -15.30 -9.10
C SER A 71 24.87 -14.73 -10.42
N ALA A 72 25.63 -13.79 -10.99
CA ALA A 72 25.25 -13.02 -12.16
C ALA A 72 25.01 -13.95 -13.36
N THR A 73 23.74 -14.29 -13.63
CA THR A 73 23.34 -14.77 -14.95
C THR A 73 22.96 -13.54 -15.76
N GLY A 74 23.76 -13.27 -16.78
CA GLY A 74 23.76 -12.03 -17.55
C GLY A 74 22.38 -11.64 -18.07
N GLY A 75 21.82 -10.59 -17.48
CA GLY A 75 20.79 -9.77 -18.10
C GLY A 75 21.39 -8.40 -18.39
N TRP A 76 21.13 -7.86 -19.57
CA TRP A 76 21.42 -6.48 -19.94
C TRP A 76 20.51 -5.53 -19.15
N SER A 77 20.67 -5.52 -17.83
CA SER A 77 20.07 -4.57 -16.93
C SER A 77 21.13 -3.54 -16.58
N ARG A 78 20.76 -2.25 -16.54
CA ARG A 78 21.67 -1.18 -16.09
C ARG A 78 22.26 -1.58 -14.74
N LYS A 79 23.58 -1.40 -14.60
CA LYS A 79 24.34 -1.71 -13.38
C LYS A 79 23.58 -1.21 -12.16
N ARG A 80 23.54 -2.03 -11.11
CA ARG A 80 22.87 -1.72 -9.85
C ARG A 80 23.42 -0.40 -9.30
N THR A 81 22.56 0.60 -9.12
CA THR A 81 22.93 1.86 -8.47
C THR A 81 23.41 1.56 -7.06
N THR A 82 24.70 1.78 -6.82
CA THR A 82 25.32 1.63 -5.51
C THR A 82 25.09 2.89 -4.67
N VAL A 83 25.33 2.79 -3.36
CA VAL A 83 25.29 3.94 -2.45
C VAL A 83 26.25 5.04 -2.91
N SER A 84 27.39 4.67 -3.51
CA SER A 84 28.34 5.61 -4.09
C SER A 84 27.77 6.37 -5.29
N ASP A 85 27.06 5.67 -6.18
CA ASP A 85 26.39 6.30 -7.33
C ASP A 85 25.29 7.28 -6.89
N ILE A 86 24.59 6.97 -5.79
CA ILE A 86 23.59 7.88 -5.18
C ILE A 86 24.28 9.12 -4.62
N ASN A 87 25.37 8.95 -3.88
CA ASN A 87 26.11 10.07 -3.28
C ASN A 87 26.79 10.97 -4.32
N GLU A 88 27.32 10.40 -5.41
CA GLU A 88 27.82 11.20 -6.54
C GLU A 88 26.70 12.01 -7.20
N ARG A 89 25.52 11.40 -7.39
CA ARG A 89 24.38 12.09 -7.99
C ARG A 89 23.87 13.23 -7.10
N LEU A 90 23.85 13.04 -5.79
CA LEU A 90 23.51 14.09 -4.82
C LEU A 90 24.52 15.24 -4.84
N ARG A 91 25.82 14.94 -4.82
CA ARG A 91 26.87 15.96 -4.96
C ARG A 91 26.79 16.73 -6.28
N GLY A 92 26.48 16.04 -7.39
CA GLY A 92 26.28 16.68 -8.68
C GLY A 92 25.09 17.65 -8.70
N ILE A 93 24.02 17.36 -7.96
CA ILE A 93 22.86 18.25 -7.79
C ILE A 93 23.22 19.47 -6.93
N GLU A 94 23.97 19.28 -5.85
CA GLU A 94 24.50 20.37 -5.01
C GLU A 94 25.42 21.31 -5.82
N THR A 95 26.25 20.75 -6.69
CA THR A 95 27.16 21.52 -7.55
C THR A 95 26.41 22.22 -8.71
N GLY A 96 25.31 21.63 -9.20
CA GLY A 96 24.51 22.16 -10.30
C GLY A 96 23.58 23.31 -9.93
N ASN A 97 23.19 23.44 -8.66
CA ASN A 97 22.37 24.57 -8.18
C ASN A 97 23.15 25.90 -8.10
N ALA A 98 24.48 25.86 -7.95
CA ALA A 98 25.31 27.07 -7.95
C ALA A 98 25.33 27.84 -9.29
N ARG A 99 24.89 27.23 -10.40
CA ARG A 99 24.86 27.86 -11.73
C ARG A 99 23.50 28.42 -12.15
N ARG A 100 22.44 28.26 -11.35
CA ARG A 100 21.08 28.66 -11.73
C ARG A 100 20.58 29.97 -11.12
N GLU A 101 21.38 30.64 -10.30
CA GLU A 101 21.03 31.95 -9.73
C GLU A 101 21.73 33.08 -10.48
N SER A 102 21.29 33.40 -11.71
CA SER A 102 21.64 34.65 -12.39
C SER A 102 20.64 34.99 -13.49
N THR A 103 19.36 35.16 -13.18
CA THR A 103 18.48 35.97 -14.04
C THR A 103 17.42 36.66 -13.19
N PRO A 104 17.45 37.99 -13.05
CA PRO A 104 16.42 38.71 -12.29
C PRO A 104 15.09 38.77 -13.07
N PRO A 105 13.95 38.92 -12.36
CA PRO A 105 12.62 38.81 -12.94
C PRO A 105 12.09 40.14 -13.49
N SER A 106 11.43 40.04 -14.66
CA SER A 106 10.29 40.83 -15.16
C SER A 106 10.42 42.34 -15.39
N ALA A 107 10.02 42.77 -16.60
CA ALA A 107 9.27 44.01 -16.80
C ALA A 107 8.13 43.77 -17.82
N LYS A 108 6.88 43.94 -17.36
CA LYS A 108 5.69 44.09 -18.22
C LYS A 108 5.78 45.44 -18.94
N LEU A 109 5.35 45.51 -20.19
CA LEU A 109 4.93 46.75 -20.84
C LEU A 109 3.63 46.48 -21.60
N ASN A 110 2.68 47.40 -21.41
CA ASN A 110 1.37 47.46 -22.05
C ASN A 110 1.48 47.67 -23.56
#